data_AF-A0A1Y5D353-F1
#
_entry.id   AF-A0A1Y5D353-F1
#
_cell.length_a   1.000
_cell.length_b   1.000
_cell.length_c   1.000
_cell.angle_alpha   90.00
_cell.angle_beta   90.00
_cell.angle_gamma   90.00
#
_symmetry.space_group_name_H-M   'P 1'
#
loop_
_entity.id
_entity.type
_entity.pdbx_description
1 polymer ?
#
loop_
_entity_poly.entity_id
_entity_poly.type
_entity_poly.pdbx_seq_one_letter_code
_entity_poly.pdbx_strand_id
1 'polypeptide(L)'
;CDVPLGLNFNQVQVYTFLALMAQITGHKPGIAYHKIVNAHIYEDQLELMQDVQLKREPFASPKLIINPDIKSLKDLETWVTMDDFEVQGYQHHDAIAYPFSV
;
A
#
# COMPACT_ATOMS: atom_id res chain seq x y z
N CYS A 1 5.79 2.63 -14.52
CA CYS A 1 5.24 2.11 -13.27
C CYS A 1 5.14 0.62 -13.49
N ASP A 2 6.09 -0.09 -12.90
CA ASP A 2 6.06 -1.54 -12.77
C ASP A 2 4.77 -1.91 -12.03
N VAL A 3 3.83 -2.51 -12.74
CA VAL A 3 2.50 -2.85 -12.21
C VAL A 3 2.56 -4.00 -11.19
N PRO A 4 3.30 -5.10 -11.43
CA PRO A 4 3.35 -6.21 -10.47
C PRO A 4 4.07 -5.90 -9.16
N LEU A 5 5.11 -5.06 -9.18
CA LEU A 5 5.88 -4.72 -7.98
C LEU A 5 5.68 -3.27 -7.53
N GLY A 6 6.18 -2.31 -8.31
CA GLY A 6 6.29 -0.91 -7.90
C GLY A 6 4.95 -0.27 -7.52
N LEU A 7 3.91 -0.51 -8.34
CA LEU A 7 2.58 0.05 -8.15
C LEU A 7 1.97 -0.35 -6.80
N ASN A 8 2.11 -1.62 -6.40
CA ASN A 8 1.53 -2.14 -5.17
C ASN A 8 2.12 -1.45 -3.93
N PHE A 9 3.44 -1.26 -3.89
CA PHE A 9 4.08 -0.51 -2.81
C PHE A 9 3.74 0.97 -2.84
N ASN A 10 3.72 1.60 -4.02
CA ASN A 10 3.38 3.02 -4.14
C ASN A 10 1.94 3.32 -3.68
N GLN A 11 0.98 2.44 -3.98
CA GLN A 11 -0.41 2.63 -3.57
C GLN A 11 -0.56 2.59 -2.05
N VAL A 12 0.10 1.64 -1.37
CA VAL A 12 0.06 1.54 0.10
C VAL A 12 0.74 2.76 0.74
N GLN A 13 1.89 3.20 0.23
CA GLN A 13 2.58 4.39 0.73
C GLN A 13 1.71 5.65 0.65
N VAL A 14 1.05 5.88 -0.49
CA VAL A 14 0.17 7.06 -0.67
C VAL A 14 -1.06 6.97 0.23
N TYR A 15 -1.66 5.78 0.37
CA TYR A 15 -2.79 5.58 1.29
C TYR A 15 -2.40 5.87 2.74
N THR A 16 -1.29 5.30 3.22
CA THR A 16 -0.80 5.53 4.58
C THR A 16 -0.45 6.99 4.82
N PHE A 17 0.20 7.65 3.85
CA PHE A 17 0.50 9.07 3.93
C PHE A 17 -0.77 9.92 4.03
N LEU A 18 -1.78 9.65 3.19
CA LEU A 18 -3.06 10.37 3.25
C LEU A 18 -3.76 10.18 4.60
N ALA A 19 -3.78 8.96 5.14
CA ALA A 19 -4.37 8.66 6.43
C ALA A 19 -3.66 9.39 7.59
N LEU A 20 -2.32 9.37 7.59
CA LEU A 20 -1.49 10.09 8.56
C LEU A 20 -1.69 11.60 8.49
N MET A 21 -1.62 12.17 7.29
CA MET A 21 -1.81 13.61 7.09
C MET A 21 -3.18 14.05 7.57
N ALA A 22 -4.23 13.29 7.24
CA ALA A 22 -5.56 13.57 7.73
C ALA A 22 -5.61 13.57 9.27
N GLN A 23 -5.04 12.56 9.92
CA GLN A 23 -5.04 12.46 11.39
C GLN A 23 -4.32 13.63 12.05
N ILE A 24 -3.08 13.93 11.66
CA ILE A 24 -2.26 14.97 12.33
C ILE A 24 -2.71 16.40 12.01
N THR A 25 -3.54 16.59 10.98
CA THR A 25 -4.13 17.88 10.63
C THR A 25 -5.59 18.03 11.09
N GLY A 26 -6.17 17.02 11.74
CA GLY A 26 -7.56 17.07 12.22
C GLY A 26 -8.60 16.97 11.10
N HIS A 27 -8.26 16.32 9.99
CA HIS A 27 -9.12 16.11 8.83
C HIS A 27 -9.53 14.65 8.67
N LYS A 28 -10.47 14.40 7.75
CA LYS A 28 -10.81 13.05 7.31
C LYS A 28 -10.06 12.75 6.01
N PRO A 29 -9.51 11.54 5.83
CA PRO A 29 -8.85 11.18 4.57
C PRO A 29 -9.87 11.24 3.43
N GLY A 30 -9.48 11.90 2.35
CA GLY A 30 -10.25 11.97 1.11
C GLY A 30 -9.95 10.80 0.19
N ILE A 31 -9.80 11.11 -1.10
CA ILE A 31 -9.46 10.13 -2.14
C ILE A 31 -8.08 10.47 -2.70
N ALA A 32 -7.19 9.48 -2.77
CA ALA A 32 -5.95 9.58 -3.51
C ALA A 32 -6.16 9.08 -4.95
N TYR A 33 -5.77 9.88 -5.93
CA TYR A 33 -5.80 9.51 -7.35
C TYR A 33 -4.39 9.22 -7.84
N HIS A 34 -4.15 8.02 -8.37
CA HIS A 34 -2.87 7.65 -8.94
C HIS A 34 -2.90 7.86 -10.47
N LYS A 35 -2.16 8.86 -10.96
CA LYS A 35 -1.99 9.09 -12.39
C LYS A 35 -0.74 8.37 -12.90
N ILE A 36 -0.94 7.36 -13.74
CA ILE A 36 0.16 6.59 -14.33
C ILE A 36 0.34 7.03 -15.80
N VAL A 37 1.58 7.41 -16.16
CA VAL A 37 1.91 7.82 -17.53
C VAL A 37 2.35 6.64 -18.38
N ASN A 38 3.30 5.85 -17.88
CA ASN A 38 3.75 4.62 -18.50
C ASN A 38 3.48 3.48 -17.51
N ALA A 39 2.43 2.71 -17.77
CA ALA A 39 2.13 1.47 -17.06
C ALA A 39 2.78 0.32 -17.83
N HIS A 40 3.54 -0.53 -17.14
CA HIS A 40 4.23 -1.64 -17.79
C HIS A 40 4.34 -2.86 -16.87
N ILE A 41 4.54 -4.01 -17.50
CA ILE A 41 4.85 -5.30 -16.89
C ILE A 41 6.15 -5.76 -17.58
N TYR A 42 7.15 -6.18 -16.81
CA TYR A 42 8.37 -6.76 -17.39
C TYR A 42 8.09 -8.15 -17.97
N GLU A 43 8.84 -8.56 -18.99
CA GLU A 43 8.58 -9.82 -19.71
C GLU A 43 8.65 -11.04 -18.78
N ASP A 44 9.61 -11.06 -17.85
CA ASP A 44 9.80 -12.11 -16.85
C ASP A 44 8.75 -12.10 -15.72
N GLN A 45 7.91 -11.07 -15.66
CA GLN A 45 6.77 -10.97 -14.73
C GLN A 45 5.44 -11.38 -15.37
N LEU A 46 5.39 -11.47 -16.71
CA LEU A 46 4.12 -11.57 -17.46
C LEU A 46 3.34 -12.85 -17.16
N GLU A 47 4.01 -14.01 -17.18
CA GLU A 47 3.37 -15.31 -16.93
C GLU A 47 2.78 -15.37 -15.51
N LEU A 48 3.54 -14.94 -14.49
CA LEU A 48 3.05 -14.88 -13.11
C LEU A 48 1.84 -13.97 -12.96
N MET A 49 1.84 -12.83 -13.64
CA MET A 49 0.72 -11.89 -13.61
C MET A 49 -0.54 -12.51 -14.27
N GLN A 50 -0.40 -13.11 -15.45
CA GLN A 50 -1.51 -13.64 -16.25
C GLN A 50 -2.10 -14.93 -15.66
N ASP A 51 -1.25 -15.87 -15.27
CA ASP A 51 -1.66 -17.23 -14.94
C ASP A 51 -1.86 -17.46 -13.45
N VAL A 52 -1.31 -16.59 -12.59
CA VAL A 52 -1.45 -16.69 -11.13
C VAL A 52 -2.23 -15.51 -10.57
N GLN A 53 -1.72 -14.27 -10.68
CA GLN A 53 -2.32 -13.12 -10.00
C GLN A 53 -3.73 -12.80 -10.52
N LEU A 54 -3.92 -12.76 -11.84
CA LEU A 54 -5.22 -12.45 -12.45
C LEU A 54 -6.27 -13.57 -12.32
N LYS A 55 -5.90 -14.74 -11.79
CA LYS A 55 -6.83 -15.86 -11.50
C LYS A 55 -7.36 -15.84 -10.07
N ARG A 56 -6.86 -14.95 -9.21
CA ARG A 56 -7.24 -14.86 -7.80
C ARG A 56 -8.44 -13.95 -7.63
N GLU A 57 -9.45 -14.43 -6.91
CA GLU A 57 -10.57 -13.60 -6.47
C GLU A 57 -10.13 -12.67 -5.31
N PRO A 58 -10.37 -11.35 -5.39
CA PRO A 58 -10.00 -10.43 -4.31
C PRO A 58 -10.74 -10.73 -3.00
N PHE A 59 -10.01 -10.66 -1.88
CA PHE A 59 -10.63 -10.62 -0.55
C PHE A 59 -11.14 -9.22 -0.21
N ALA A 60 -11.90 -9.12 0.88
CA ALA A 60 -12.30 -7.83 1.43
C ALA A 60 -11.07 -6.99 1.81
N SER A 61 -11.14 -5.68 1.59
CA SER A 61 -10.03 -4.78 1.91
C SER A 61 -9.75 -4.74 3.42
N PRO A 62 -8.47 -4.72 3.83
CA PRO A 62 -8.10 -4.55 5.23
C PRO A 62 -8.39 -3.13 5.73
N LYS A 63 -8.22 -2.92 7.02
CA LYS A 63 -8.23 -1.58 7.65
C LYS A 63 -6.88 -1.29 8.28
N LEU A 64 -6.33 -0.11 7.98
CA LEU A 64 -5.19 0.44 8.71
C LEU A 64 -5.70 1.17 9.95
N ILE A 65 -5.23 0.75 11.12
CA ILE A 65 -5.43 1.42 12.40
C ILE A 65 -4.13 2.14 12.73
N ILE A 66 -4.25 3.42 13.08
CA ILE A 66 -3.12 4.29 13.45
C ILE A 66 -3.33 4.68 14.90
N ASN A 67 -2.28 4.60 15.72
CA ASN A 67 -2.35 5.02 17.12
C ASN A 67 -2.94 6.44 17.19
N PRO A 68 -4.06 6.64 17.91
CA PRO A 68 -4.70 7.94 18.01
C PRO A 68 -3.83 9.00 18.68
N ASP A 69 -2.82 8.63 19.46
CA ASP A 69 -1.92 9.56 20.15
C ASP A 69 -0.91 10.25 19.22
N ILE A 70 -0.80 9.80 17.96
CA ILE A 70 -0.01 10.49 16.93
C ILE A 70 -0.78 11.73 16.48
N LYS A 71 -0.33 12.93 16.89
CA LYS A 71 -1.04 14.20 16.65
C LYS A 71 -0.28 15.18 15.78
N SER A 72 1.00 14.97 15.53
CA SER A 72 1.85 15.92 14.82
C SER A 72 2.94 15.24 14.00
N LEU A 73 3.55 16.00 13.09
CA LEU A 73 4.74 15.54 12.36
C LEU A 73 5.90 15.21 13.32
N LYS A 74 6.04 15.99 14.40
CA LYS A 74 7.08 15.77 15.41
C LYS A 74 6.93 14.41 16.09
N ASP A 75 5.70 13.94 16.33
CA ASP A 75 5.46 12.61 16.91
C ASP A 75 6.01 11.52 15.99
N LEU A 76 5.68 11.60 14.69
CA LEU A 76 6.15 10.68 13.65
C LEU A 76 7.68 10.62 13.56
N GLU A 77 8.36 11.74 13.81
CA GLU A 77 9.81 11.86 13.72
C GLU A 77 10.56 11.49 15.01
N THR A 78 9.86 11.31 16.15
CA THR A 78 10.54 11.19 17.46
C THR A 78 10.27 9.90 18.20
N TRP A 79 9.02 9.48 18.35
CA TRP A 79 8.68 8.33 19.21
C TRP A 79 7.84 7.27 18.52
N VAL A 80 7.17 7.61 17.42
CA VAL A 80 6.36 6.64 16.67
C VAL A 80 7.22 5.52 16.14
N THR A 81 6.73 4.30 16.32
CA THR A 81 7.35 3.09 15.81
C THR A 81 6.37 2.28 14.96
N MET A 82 6.81 1.14 14.42
CA MET A 82 5.92 0.25 13.68
C MET A 82 4.81 -0.35 14.55
N ASP A 83 5.01 -0.43 15.87
CA ASP A 83 4.02 -0.97 16.81
C ASP A 83 2.80 -0.05 17.00
N ASP A 84 2.88 1.21 16.54
CA ASP A 84 1.79 2.18 16.55
C ASP A 84 0.81 2.02 15.37
N PHE A 85 1.02 1.00 14.54
CA PHE A 85 0.21 0.70 13.37
C PHE A 85 -0.27 -0.74 13.41
N GLU A 86 -1.54 -0.95 13.09
CA GLU A 86 -2.13 -2.29 12.98
C GLU A 86 -2.88 -2.41 11.66
N VAL A 87 -2.76 -3.55 10.99
CA VAL A 87 -3.57 -3.87 9.80
C VAL A 87 -4.57 -4.96 10.16
N GLN A 88 -5.82 -4.56 10.34
CA GLN A 88 -6.91 -5.46 10.74
C GLN A 88 -7.62 -6.07 9.53
N GLY A 89 -7.96 -7.36 9.65
CA GLY A 89 -8.72 -8.08 8.63
C GLY A 89 -7.95 -8.30 7.32
N TYR A 90 -6.62 -8.25 7.34
CA TYR A 90 -5.81 -8.53 6.16
C TYR A 90 -5.84 -10.02 5.83
N GLN A 91 -6.61 -10.34 4.79
CA GLN A 91 -6.58 -11.64 4.14
C GLN A 91 -5.84 -11.50 2.82
N HIS A 92 -4.92 -12.42 2.56
CA HIS A 92 -4.14 -12.43 1.33
C HIS A 92 -3.99 -13.84 0.81
N HIS A 93 -3.82 -13.96 -0.51
CA HIS A 93 -3.41 -15.21 -1.14
C HIS A 93 -1.92 -15.46 -0.88
N ASP A 94 -1.44 -16.66 -1.21
CA ASP A 94 -0.02 -16.99 -1.12
C ASP A 94 0.85 -15.98 -1.87
N ALA A 95 2.02 -15.65 -1.33
CA ALA A 95 2.92 -14.69 -1.94
C ALA A 95 3.35 -15.14 -3.35
N ILE A 96 3.46 -14.19 -4.28
CA ILE A 96 4.06 -14.41 -5.60
C ILE A 96 5.44 -13.77 -5.57
N ALA A 97 6.47 -14.57 -5.83
CA ALA A 97 7.84 -14.08 -5.97
C ALA A 97 8.07 -13.58 -7.40
N TYR A 98 7.68 -12.34 -7.68
CA TYR A 98 8.01 -11.70 -8.96
C TYR A 98 9.52 -11.43 -9.06
N PRO A 99 10.15 -11.67 -10.22
CA PRO A 99 11.53 -11.25 -10.44
C PRO A 99 11.65 -9.73 -10.41
N PHE A 100 12.77 -9.26 -9.85
CA PHE A 100 13.15 -7.85 -9.89
C PHE A 100 14.07 -7.62 -11.08
N SER A 101 13.61 -6.82 -12.04
CA SER A 101 14.40 -6.46 -13.22
C SER A 101 15.28 -5.23 -12.90
N VAL A 102 16.59 -5.34 -13.16
CA VAL A 102 17.60 -4.27 -12.95
C VAL A 102 17.70 -3.40 -14.20
#